data_AF-A0A0S8BJ37-F1
#
_entry.id   AF-A0A0S8BJ37-F1
#
_cell.length_a   1.000
_cell.length_b   1.000
_cell.length_c   1.000
_cell.angle_alpha   90.00
_cell.angle_beta   90.00
_cell.angle_gamma   90.00
#
_symmetry.space_group_name_H-M   'P 1'
#
loop_
_entity.id
_entity.type
_entity.pdbx_description
1 polymer ?
#
loop_
_entity_poly.entity_id
_entity_poly.type
_entity_poly.pdbx_seq_one_letter_code
_entity_poly.pdbx_strand_id
1 'polypeptide(L)'
;GDGGEPDHVLDAHWGDLFDILGYDLADSADKLSITFYWQAAQPTDISYKVFVHLIDEDTGSVVTQADYIPRNWTYPTNTWQPGEIIQDTVEIPIENLPPGTYRLQFGMYDPDTSQRLEVFSSEGNRYPDDAVFLETFRHE
;
A
#
# COMPACT_ATOMS: atom_id res chain seq x y z
N GLY A 1 -13.93 -17.22 7.39
CA GLY A 1 -13.18 -17.53 8.62
C GLY A 1 -11.85 -18.03 8.16
N ASP A 2 -10.74 -17.35 8.37
CA ASP A 2 -10.42 -16.29 9.33
C ASP A 2 -9.67 -15.24 8.52
N GLY A 3 -10.32 -14.12 8.18
CA GLY A 3 -9.60 -12.96 7.67
C GLY A 3 -9.18 -12.21 8.92
N GLY A 4 -7.94 -12.42 9.38
CA GLY A 4 -7.44 -11.83 10.62
C GLY A 4 -7.67 -10.33 10.62
N GLU A 5 -7.96 -9.78 11.81
CA GLU A 5 -7.91 -8.34 12.00
C GLU A 5 -6.46 -7.87 11.78
N PRO A 6 -6.22 -6.76 11.06
CA PRO A 6 -4.88 -6.25 10.85
C PRO A 6 -4.26 -5.85 12.19
N ASP A 7 -2.96 -6.09 12.36
CA ASP A 7 -2.19 -5.66 13.52
C ASP A 7 -2.16 -4.12 13.63
N HIS A 8 -2.11 -3.44 12.48
CA HIS A 8 -2.17 -1.99 12.39
C HIS A 8 -3.42 -1.54 11.63
N VAL A 9 -4.41 -1.05 12.36
CA VAL A 9 -5.62 -0.48 11.75
C VAL A 9 -5.28 0.82 11.05
N LEU A 10 -5.77 0.97 9.82
CA LEU A 10 -5.72 2.20 9.06
C LEU A 10 -7.13 2.69 8.78
N ASP A 11 -7.24 3.98 8.57
CA ASP A 11 -8.50 4.63 8.28
C ASP A 11 -8.28 5.59 7.10
N ALA A 12 -8.29 5.01 5.91
CA ALA A 12 -8.13 5.72 4.66
C ALA A 12 -8.92 5.03 3.52
N HIS A 13 -9.27 5.81 2.51
CA HIS A 13 -10.03 5.33 1.36
C HIS A 13 -9.60 6.04 0.08
N TRP A 14 -9.63 5.30 -1.03
CA TRP A 14 -9.31 5.76 -2.38
C TRP A 14 -10.60 6.07 -3.14
N GLY A 15 -10.98 7.34 -3.14
CA GLY A 15 -12.28 7.79 -3.63
C GLY A 15 -13.41 7.00 -2.96
N ASP A 16 -14.40 6.56 -3.75
CA ASP A 16 -15.49 5.70 -3.28
C ASP A 16 -15.30 4.23 -3.67
N LEU A 17 -14.07 3.82 -4.05
CA LEU A 17 -13.79 2.52 -4.66
C LEU A 17 -13.20 1.52 -3.67
N PHE A 18 -12.21 1.93 -2.88
CA PHE A 18 -11.44 1.04 -2.02
C PHE A 18 -11.21 1.66 -0.65
N ASP A 19 -11.43 0.88 0.40
CA ASP A 19 -11.03 1.19 1.76
C ASP A 19 -9.79 0.36 2.11
N ILE A 20 -8.91 0.91 2.96
CA ILE A 20 -7.89 0.13 3.65
C ILE A 20 -8.31 -0.08 5.09
N LEU A 21 -8.39 -1.33 5.53
CA LEU A 21 -8.72 -1.72 6.90
C LEU A 21 -7.48 -1.67 7.80
N GLY A 22 -6.31 -1.91 7.22
CA GLY A 22 -5.05 -1.94 7.93
C GLY A 22 -3.95 -2.67 7.18
N TYR A 23 -2.85 -2.90 7.89
CA TYR A 23 -1.70 -3.64 7.39
C TYR A 23 -1.01 -4.43 8.51
N ASP A 24 -0.28 -5.46 8.09
CA ASP A 24 0.71 -6.14 8.93
C ASP A 24 2.09 -5.92 8.34
N LEU A 25 3.08 -5.80 9.21
CA LEU A 25 4.48 -5.58 8.83
C LEU A 25 5.36 -6.65 9.48
N ALA A 26 6.20 -7.27 8.67
CA ALA A 26 7.22 -8.20 9.14
C ALA A 26 8.54 -7.89 8.44
N ASP A 27 9.56 -7.49 9.21
CA ASP A 27 10.90 -7.31 8.70
C ASP A 27 11.76 -8.57 8.87
N SER A 28 12.78 -8.67 8.02
CA SER A 28 13.84 -9.65 8.06
C SER A 28 15.12 -8.99 7.55
N ALA A 29 16.27 -9.65 7.70
CA ALA A 29 17.56 -9.07 7.31
C ALA A 29 17.59 -8.52 5.87
N ASP A 30 16.92 -9.19 4.93
CA ASP A 30 17.03 -8.89 3.50
C ASP A 30 15.76 -8.27 2.89
N LYS A 31 14.63 -8.32 3.60
CA LYS A 31 13.32 -7.94 3.06
C LYS A 31 12.34 -7.43 4.11
N LEU A 32 11.45 -6.55 3.67
CA LEU A 32 10.28 -6.08 4.40
C LEU A 32 9.02 -6.66 3.76
N SER A 33 8.28 -7.48 4.50
CA SER A 33 7.00 -8.05 4.06
C SER A 33 5.86 -7.20 4.61
N ILE A 34 4.97 -6.76 3.73
CA ILE A 34 3.82 -5.93 4.06
C ILE A 34 2.58 -6.66 3.58
N THR A 35 1.62 -6.89 4.46
CA THR A 35 0.30 -7.44 4.10
C THR A 35 -0.75 -6.36 4.27
N PHE A 36 -1.35 -5.92 3.17
CA PHE A 36 -2.45 -4.97 3.15
C PHE A 36 -3.79 -5.68 3.24
N TYR A 37 -4.72 -5.07 3.99
CA TYR A 37 -6.09 -5.53 4.15
C TYR A 37 -7.03 -4.52 3.50
N TRP A 38 -7.36 -4.77 2.24
CA TRP A 38 -8.26 -3.92 1.47
C TRP A 38 -9.71 -4.35 1.64
N GLN A 39 -10.62 -3.40 1.52
CA GLN A 39 -12.03 -3.69 1.28
C GLN A 39 -12.51 -2.96 0.01
N ALA A 40 -13.13 -3.69 -0.90
CA ALA A 40 -13.74 -3.08 -2.07
C ALA A 40 -15.07 -2.42 -1.68
N ALA A 41 -15.19 -1.11 -1.84
CA ALA A 41 -16.44 -0.39 -1.58
C ALA A 41 -17.37 -0.47 -2.79
N GLN A 42 -16.83 -0.31 -4.00
CA GLN A 42 -17.57 -0.30 -5.26
C GLN A 42 -16.82 -1.03 -6.38
N PRO A 43 -17.54 -1.52 -7.42
CA PRO A 43 -16.87 -2.09 -8.58
C PRO A 43 -16.21 -0.98 -9.41
N THR A 44 -15.16 -1.35 -10.13
CA THR A 44 -14.47 -0.48 -11.10
C THR A 44 -14.16 -1.28 -12.37
N ASP A 45 -14.13 -0.62 -13.52
CA ASP A 45 -13.64 -1.23 -14.77
C ASP A 45 -12.11 -1.17 -14.88
N ILE A 46 -11.46 -0.32 -14.08
CA ILE A 46 -10.02 -0.05 -14.11
C ILE A 46 -9.30 -1.00 -13.15
N SER A 47 -8.28 -1.69 -13.67
CA SER A 47 -7.36 -2.52 -12.89
C SER A 47 -6.21 -1.67 -12.34
N TYR A 48 -6.46 -0.92 -11.27
CA TYR A 48 -5.45 -0.14 -10.56
C TYR A 48 -4.28 -1.01 -10.07
N LYS A 49 -3.09 -0.42 -10.10
CA LYS A 49 -1.88 -0.98 -9.48
C LYS A 49 -1.65 -0.36 -8.12
N VAL A 50 -1.12 -1.17 -7.21
CA VAL A 50 -0.58 -0.71 -5.94
C VAL A 50 0.88 -0.34 -6.15
N PHE A 51 1.27 0.83 -5.64
CA PHE A 51 2.67 1.21 -5.50
C PHE A 51 3.04 1.25 -4.02
N VAL A 52 4.26 0.82 -3.70
CA VAL A 52 4.86 0.94 -2.37
C VAL A 52 6.22 1.58 -2.55
N HIS A 53 6.47 2.68 -1.86
CA HIS A 53 7.74 3.39 -1.89
C HIS A 53 8.39 3.38 -0.52
N LEU A 54 9.67 3.05 -0.49
CA LEU A 54 10.53 3.28 0.65
C LEU A 54 11.39 4.51 0.36
N ILE A 55 11.27 5.52 1.21
CA ILE A 55 11.86 6.84 1.02
C ILE A 55 12.91 7.07 2.10
N ASP A 56 14.12 7.42 1.70
CA ASP A 56 15.17 7.84 2.63
C ASP A 56 14.77 9.17 3.31
N GLU A 57 14.79 9.20 4.64
CA GLU A 57 14.31 10.34 5.41
C GLU A 57 15.22 11.56 5.28
N ASP A 58 16.53 11.35 5.18
CA ASP A 58 17.55 12.41 5.08
C ASP A 58 17.55 13.11 3.71
N THR A 59 17.44 12.34 2.62
CA THR A 59 17.50 12.85 1.24
C THR A 59 16.13 13.08 0.62
N GLY A 60 15.09 12.44 1.15
CA GLY A 60 13.74 12.44 0.57
C GLY A 60 13.62 11.63 -0.73
N SER A 61 14.64 10.85 -1.10
CA SER A 61 14.64 10.06 -2.34
C SER A 61 14.02 8.68 -2.13
N VAL A 62 13.29 8.19 -3.15
CA VAL A 62 12.83 6.79 -3.17
C VAL A 62 14.06 5.89 -3.38
N VAL A 63 14.34 5.02 -2.41
CA VAL A 63 15.49 4.10 -2.44
C VAL A 63 15.13 2.73 -2.98
N THR A 64 13.88 2.30 -2.77
CA THR A 64 13.31 1.08 -3.35
C THR A 64 11.80 1.25 -3.49
N GLN A 65 11.22 0.56 -4.46
CA GLN A 65 9.79 0.60 -4.74
C GLN A 65 9.28 -0.72 -5.31
N ALA A 66 7.98 -0.95 -5.16
CA ALA A 66 7.26 -2.01 -5.84
C ALA A 66 6.00 -1.45 -6.49
N ASP A 67 5.73 -1.87 -7.73
CA ASP A 67 4.52 -1.53 -8.48
C ASP A 67 3.91 -2.82 -9.02
N TYR A 68 2.69 -3.14 -8.61
CA TYR A 68 2.12 -4.46 -8.88
C TYR A 68 0.58 -4.45 -8.91
N ILE A 69 0.03 -5.52 -9.49
CA ILE A 69 -1.40 -5.83 -9.39
C ILE A 69 -1.59 -6.70 -8.13
N PRO A 70 -2.62 -6.45 -7.30
CA PRO A 70 -2.79 -7.16 -6.03
C PRO A 70 -2.75 -8.69 -6.13
N ARG A 71 -2.33 -9.32 -5.03
CA ARG A 71 -2.00 -10.74 -4.90
C ARG A 71 -1.01 -11.19 -5.97
N ASN A 72 0.12 -10.47 -6.07
CA ASN A 72 1.23 -10.79 -6.97
C ASN A 72 0.76 -11.06 -8.42
N TRP A 73 0.05 -10.10 -8.99
CA TRP A 73 -0.44 -10.11 -10.37
C TRP A 73 -1.57 -11.09 -10.69
N THR A 74 -2.20 -11.68 -9.67
CA THR A 74 -3.25 -12.69 -9.87
C THR A 74 -4.66 -12.17 -9.58
N TYR A 75 -4.80 -11.02 -8.92
CA TYR A 75 -6.11 -10.54 -8.46
C TYR A 75 -6.33 -9.05 -8.72
N PRO A 76 -6.62 -8.66 -9.98
CA PRO A 76 -6.79 -7.26 -10.36
C PRO A 76 -8.01 -6.61 -9.72
N THR A 77 -7.89 -5.33 -9.41
CA THR A 77 -8.88 -4.56 -8.62
C THR A 77 -10.25 -4.44 -9.32
N ASN A 78 -10.30 -4.53 -10.65
CA ASN A 78 -11.55 -4.56 -11.40
C ASN A 78 -12.33 -5.88 -11.30
N THR A 79 -11.79 -6.89 -10.60
CA THR A 79 -12.49 -8.15 -10.32
C THR A 79 -13.01 -8.26 -8.89
N TRP A 80 -12.68 -7.29 -8.04
CA TRP A 80 -13.09 -7.28 -6.64
C TRP A 80 -14.59 -7.04 -6.53
N GLN A 81 -15.26 -7.79 -5.64
CA GLN A 81 -16.68 -7.60 -5.40
C GLN A 81 -16.93 -6.62 -4.25
N PRO A 82 -17.98 -5.77 -4.30
CA PRO A 82 -18.31 -4.88 -3.19
C PRO A 82 -18.46 -5.64 -1.86
N GLY A 83 -17.81 -5.14 -0.82
CA GLY A 83 -17.72 -5.72 0.52
C GLY A 83 -16.64 -6.81 0.67
N GLU A 84 -16.01 -7.25 -0.41
CA GLU A 84 -14.92 -8.23 -0.36
C GLU A 84 -13.71 -7.67 0.38
N ILE A 85 -13.11 -8.50 1.24
CA ILE A 85 -11.86 -8.20 1.95
C ILE A 85 -10.72 -8.94 1.27
N ILE A 86 -9.70 -8.20 0.86
CA ILE A 86 -8.54 -8.70 0.11
C ILE A 86 -7.30 -8.53 0.98
N GLN A 87 -6.72 -9.66 1.38
CA GLN A 87 -5.34 -9.72 1.85
C GLN A 87 -4.40 -9.73 0.65
N ASP A 88 -3.48 -8.77 0.64
CA ASP A 88 -2.49 -8.54 -0.42
C ASP A 88 -1.09 -8.37 0.18
N THR A 89 -0.20 -9.33 -0.08
CA THR A 89 1.17 -9.31 0.47
C THR A 89 2.17 -8.92 -0.60
N VAL A 90 3.05 -7.97 -0.25
CA VAL A 90 4.20 -7.54 -1.05
C VAL A 90 5.49 -7.61 -0.24
N GLU A 91 6.58 -7.98 -0.90
CA GLU A 91 7.91 -8.02 -0.32
C GLU A 91 8.79 -6.94 -0.96
N ILE A 92 9.37 -6.08 -0.12
CA ILE A 92 10.29 -5.02 -0.52
C ILE A 92 11.71 -5.43 -0.15
N PRO A 93 12.64 -5.55 -1.11
CA PRO A 93 14.03 -5.88 -0.79
C PRO A 93 14.69 -4.72 -0.04
N ILE A 94 15.34 -5.03 1.08
CA ILE A 94 16.08 -4.07 1.91
C ILE A 94 17.55 -4.46 2.13
N GLU A 95 18.00 -5.59 1.57
CA GLU A 95 19.36 -6.14 1.74
C GLU A 95 20.51 -5.18 1.33
N ASN A 96 20.23 -4.27 0.39
CA ASN A 96 21.23 -3.35 -0.18
C ASN A 96 21.05 -1.91 0.29
N LEU A 97 20.20 -1.67 1.29
CA LEU A 97 19.98 -0.33 1.80
C LEU A 97 21.18 0.10 2.65
N PRO A 98 21.65 1.34 2.53
CA PRO A 98 22.59 1.87 3.49
C PRO A 98 21.94 1.97 4.89
N PRO A 99 22.73 1.98 5.97
CA PRO A 99 22.20 2.26 7.30
C PRO A 99 21.59 3.66 7.33
N GLY A 100 20.37 3.77 7.85
CA GLY A 100 19.58 4.98 7.73
C GLY A 100 18.16 4.84 8.25
N THR A 101 17.40 5.92 8.11
CA THR A 101 15.99 5.99 8.49
C THR A 101 15.15 6.13 7.23
N TYR A 102 14.12 5.30 7.11
CA TYR A 102 13.32 5.18 5.91
C TYR A 102 11.84 5.29 6.22
N ARG A 103 11.10 5.99 5.37
CA ARG A 103 9.66 6.18 5.45
C ARG A 103 8.97 5.29 4.42
N LEU A 104 8.02 4.49 4.88
CA LEU A 104 7.22 3.62 4.02
C LEU A 104 5.90 4.31 3.67
N GLN A 105 5.59 4.40 2.38
CA GLN A 105 4.30 4.87 1.90
C GLN A 105 3.76 4.01 0.77
N PHE A 106 2.46 4.04 0.55
CA PHE A 106 1.80 3.27 -0.50
C PHE A 106 0.58 4.00 -1.06
N GLY A 107 0.12 3.56 -2.23
CA GLY A 107 -1.13 3.99 -2.80
C GLY A 107 -1.51 3.24 -4.06
N MET A 108 -2.56 3.70 -4.72
CA MET A 108 -3.05 3.14 -5.98
C MET A 108 -2.91 4.12 -7.13
N TYR A 109 -2.69 3.61 -8.33
CA TYR A 109 -2.66 4.40 -9.54
C TYR A 109 -3.24 3.65 -10.74
N ASP A 110 -3.79 4.41 -11.68
CA ASP A 110 -4.25 3.88 -12.96
C ASP A 110 -3.03 3.61 -13.86
N PRO A 111 -2.79 2.36 -14.28
CA PRO A 111 -1.64 2.01 -15.10
C PRO A 111 -1.67 2.61 -16.51
N ASP A 112 -2.84 2.95 -17.06
CA ASP A 112 -2.99 3.48 -18.42
C ASP A 112 -2.71 4.99 -18.45
N THR A 113 -3.13 5.72 -17.42
CA THR A 113 -2.94 7.18 -17.33
C THR A 113 -1.76 7.60 -16.45
N SER A 114 -1.22 6.68 -15.66
CA SER A 114 -0.23 6.96 -14.61
C SER A 114 -0.70 7.95 -13.55
N GLN A 115 -2.01 8.19 -13.44
CA GLN A 115 -2.58 9.06 -12.42
C GLN A 115 -2.76 8.29 -11.12
N ARG A 116 -2.28 8.87 -10.02
CA ARG A 116 -2.56 8.35 -8.68
C ARG A 116 -4.02 8.60 -8.33
N LEU A 117 -4.62 7.62 -7.68
CA LEU A 117 -5.99 7.70 -7.20
C LEU A 117 -5.98 8.47 -5.87
N GLU A 118 -6.85 9.46 -5.75
CA GLU A 118 -6.91 10.32 -4.58
C GLU A 118 -7.26 9.52 -3.33
N VAL A 119 -6.52 9.75 -2.24
CA VAL A 119 -6.74 9.07 -0.97
C VAL A 119 -7.03 10.06 0.15
N PHE A 120 -8.01 9.71 0.97
CA PHE A 120 -8.54 10.53 2.05
C PHE A 120 -8.61 9.72 3.35
N SER A 121 -8.48 10.42 4.48
CA SER A 121 -8.81 9.89 5.81
C SER A 121 -10.33 9.93 6.05
N SER A 122 -10.88 9.21 7.04
CA SER A 122 -12.32 9.36 7.41
C SER A 122 -12.72 10.79 7.77
N GLU A 123 -11.79 11.61 8.22
CA GLU A 123 -12.02 13.03 8.51
C GLU A 123 -12.16 13.88 7.24
N GLY A 124 -11.97 13.28 6.06
CA GLY A 124 -12.06 13.94 4.76
C GLY A 124 -10.79 14.70 4.34
N ASN A 125 -9.68 14.53 5.07
CA ASN A 125 -8.40 15.13 4.69
C ASN A 125 -7.71 14.27 3.63
N ARG A 126 -7.36 14.88 2.50
CA ARG A 126 -6.58 14.23 1.43
C ARG A 126 -5.13 14.05 1.88
N TYR A 127 -4.57 12.85 1.67
CA TYR A 127 -3.16 12.60 1.94
C TYR A 127 -2.27 13.29 0.89
N PRO A 128 -1.08 13.76 1.29
CA PRO A 128 -0.11 14.30 0.34
C PRO A 128 0.30 13.21 -0.66
N ASP A 129 0.62 13.63 -1.89
CA ASP A 129 1.10 12.75 -2.95
C ASP A 129 0.16 11.59 -3.32
N ASP A 130 -1.09 11.62 -2.84
CA ASP A 130 -2.04 10.51 -2.98
C ASP A 130 -1.46 9.18 -2.47
N ALA A 131 -0.71 9.26 -1.36
CA ALA A 131 -0.06 8.14 -0.71
C ALA A 131 -0.28 8.18 0.80
N VAL A 132 -0.59 7.02 1.38
CA VAL A 132 -0.68 6.85 2.82
C VAL A 132 0.70 6.48 3.36
N PHE A 133 1.14 7.22 4.38
CA PHE A 133 2.34 6.89 5.13
C PHE A 133 2.00 5.85 6.20
N LEU A 134 2.78 4.77 6.24
CA LEU A 134 2.61 3.69 7.22
C LEU A 134 3.42 3.98 8.47
N GLU A 135 4.74 3.83 8.35
CA GLU A 135 5.67 3.97 9.46
C GLU A 135 7.08 4.30 8.99
N THR A 136 7.90 4.68 9.95
CA THR A 136 9.33 4.89 9.78
C THR A 136 10.08 3.66 10.28
N PHE A 137 10.93 3.09 9.43
CA PHE A 137 11.80 1.96 9.72
C PHE A 137 13.27 2.41 9.77
N ARG A 138 14.07 1.79 10.65
CA ARG A 138 15.52 2.05 10.75
C ARG A 138 16.29 0.81 10.29
N HIS A 139 17.18 1.00 9.32
CA HIS A 139 18.13 0.00 8.88
C HIS A 139 19.50 0.26 9.51
N GLU A 140 20.17 -0.80 9.99
CA GLU A 140 21.46 -0.74 10.69
C GLU A 140 22.59 -1.42 9.92
#